data_AF-A0A367PYG9-F1
#
_entry.id   AF-A0A367PYG9-F1
#
_cell.length_a   1.000
_cell.length_b   1.000
_cell.length_c   1.000
_cell.angle_alpha   90.00
_cell.angle_beta   90.00
_cell.angle_gamma   90.00
#
_symmetry.space_group_name_H-M   'P 1'
#
loop_
_entity.id
_entity.type
_entity.pdbx_description
1 polymer ?
#
loop_
_entity_poly.entity_id
_entity_poly.type
_entity_poly.pdbx_seq_one_letter_code
_entity_poly.pdbx_strand_id
1 'polypeptide(L)'
;MLTVITNAFHVMINILPTNDKQLSKIFLKIYDFPEQIKQIPHFSPKQRLKIVIEQLGNHTMETRVAIINDLEQIAHNHPQYHWIIMEILTSFIRKNTSDTLQNQLISNPGAKLPRDIQAALTVIARRDVNQDPENEQLDLSYTDIRGANLNQANLEQINFYQANLAGANLKEANLEGAILSAANLERANLYSANLKGAILSASNLQWANLQKANLYRASLYLANLHGVILNDATLDGANFREARFSE
;
A
#
# COMPACT_ATOMS: atom_id res chain seq x y z
N MET A 1 22.23 29.61 -7.08
CA MET A 1 21.55 28.30 -7.13
C MET A 1 20.06 28.46 -6.84
N LEU A 2 19.68 29.04 -5.69
CA LEU A 2 18.30 29.38 -5.33
C LEU A 2 17.58 30.20 -6.43
N THR A 3 18.23 31.23 -6.99
CA THR A 3 17.66 32.15 -7.98
C THR A 3 17.29 31.51 -9.32
N VAL A 4 17.95 30.42 -9.70
CA VAL A 4 17.66 29.69 -10.95
C VAL A 4 16.45 28.78 -10.76
N ILE A 5 16.32 28.17 -9.58
CA ILE A 5 15.16 27.35 -9.18
C ILE A 5 13.90 28.22 -9.13
N THR A 6 13.97 29.42 -8.55
CA THR A 6 12.83 30.34 -8.49
C THR A 6 12.38 30.80 -9.89
N ASN A 7 13.32 31.01 -10.82
CA ASN A 7 13.02 31.42 -12.18
C ASN A 7 12.38 30.30 -13.02
N ALA A 8 12.86 29.06 -12.92
CA ALA A 8 12.22 27.92 -13.59
C ALA A 8 10.80 27.65 -13.06
N PHE A 9 10.62 27.80 -11.75
CA PHE A 9 9.33 27.67 -11.07
C PHE A 9 8.33 28.75 -11.51
N HIS A 10 8.77 30.00 -11.64
CA HIS A 10 7.94 31.10 -12.11
C HIS A 10 7.51 30.94 -13.58
N VAL A 11 8.40 30.42 -14.45
CA VAL A 11 8.08 30.15 -15.85
C VAL A 11 7.05 29.01 -15.97
N MET A 12 7.17 27.95 -15.19
CA MET A 12 6.20 26.82 -15.19
C MET A 12 4.80 27.21 -14.71
N ILE A 13 4.69 28.09 -13.70
CA ILE A 13 3.40 28.52 -13.12
C ILE A 13 2.53 29.29 -14.12
N ASN A 14 3.14 29.91 -15.13
CA ASN A 14 2.44 30.77 -16.09
C ASN A 14 1.96 30.04 -17.34
N ILE A 15 2.39 28.78 -17.56
CA ILE A 15 2.11 28.03 -18.80
C ILE A 15 1.12 26.88 -18.56
N LEU A 16 1.01 26.40 -17.32
CA LEU A 16 0.21 25.21 -17.01
C LEU A 16 -1.12 25.55 -16.30
N PRO A 17 -2.22 24.84 -16.60
CA PRO A 17 -3.48 24.98 -15.87
C PRO A 17 -3.27 24.71 -14.37
N THR A 18 -4.14 25.26 -13.51
CA THR A 18 -3.98 25.25 -12.04
C THR A 18 -3.73 23.86 -11.45
N ASN A 19 -4.32 22.82 -12.06
CA ASN A 19 -4.21 21.41 -11.68
C ASN A 19 -2.79 20.83 -11.90
N ASP A 20 -1.98 21.47 -12.75
CA ASP A 20 -0.61 21.06 -13.05
C ASP A 20 0.40 21.69 -12.07
N LYS A 21 0.04 22.73 -11.31
CA LYS A 21 0.99 23.45 -10.44
C LYS A 21 1.47 22.60 -9.26
N GLN A 22 0.62 21.75 -8.67
CA GLN A 22 1.01 20.83 -7.60
C GLN A 22 1.88 19.67 -8.12
N LEU A 23 1.50 19.06 -9.25
CA LEU A 23 2.33 18.05 -9.92
C LEU A 23 3.71 18.61 -10.27
N SER A 24 3.77 19.84 -10.76
CA SER A 24 5.00 20.55 -11.08
C SER A 24 5.90 20.78 -9.85
N LYS A 25 5.32 21.02 -8.68
CA LYS A 25 6.06 21.14 -7.41
C LYS A 25 6.70 19.82 -7.01
N ILE A 26 5.99 18.71 -7.11
CA ILE A 26 6.54 17.37 -6.83
C ILE A 26 7.70 17.09 -7.80
N PHE A 27 7.50 17.40 -9.08
CA PHE A 27 8.52 17.26 -10.12
C PHE A 27 9.82 17.97 -9.79
N LEU A 28 9.73 19.21 -9.30
CA LEU A 28 10.89 20.02 -8.95
C LEU A 28 11.55 19.59 -7.62
N LYS A 29 10.85 18.84 -6.77
CA LYS A 29 11.44 18.21 -5.57
C LYS A 29 12.23 16.93 -5.90
N ILE A 30 11.91 16.28 -7.02
CA ILE A 30 12.52 15.01 -7.45
C ILE A 30 13.76 15.23 -8.32
N TYR A 31 13.80 16.33 -9.08
CA TYR A 31 14.95 16.67 -9.91
C TYR A 31 15.80 17.80 -9.32
N ASP A 32 17.01 17.45 -8.88
CA ASP A 32 18.05 18.41 -8.48
C ASP A 32 18.86 19.00 -9.67
N PHE A 33 18.41 18.88 -10.93
CA PHE A 33 19.19 19.32 -12.11
C PHE A 33 18.40 20.03 -13.23
N PRO A 34 19.01 21.01 -13.93
CA PRO A 34 18.31 21.94 -14.84
C PRO A 34 18.05 21.44 -16.27
N GLU A 35 18.73 20.41 -16.78
CA GLU A 35 18.61 20.01 -18.19
C GLU A 35 17.29 19.30 -18.53
N GLN A 36 16.74 18.51 -17.62
CA GLN A 36 15.46 17.80 -17.82
C GLN A 36 14.23 18.68 -17.58
N ILE A 37 14.39 19.83 -16.91
CA ILE A 37 13.32 20.82 -16.67
C ILE A 37 12.74 21.36 -17.98
N LYS A 38 13.57 21.46 -19.03
CA LYS A 38 13.14 21.93 -20.36
C LYS A 38 12.14 20.97 -21.04
N GLN A 39 12.13 19.68 -20.67
CA GLN A 39 11.23 18.68 -21.26
C GLN A 39 9.92 18.50 -20.48
N ILE A 40 9.85 18.99 -19.23
CA ILE A 40 8.67 18.89 -18.35
C ILE A 40 7.37 19.40 -19.01
N PRO A 41 7.36 20.53 -19.75
CA PRO A 41 6.14 21.02 -20.42
C PRO A 41 5.59 20.08 -21.50
N HIS A 42 6.43 19.15 -22.00
CA HIS A 42 6.07 18.21 -23.05
C HIS A 42 5.65 16.84 -22.52
N PHE A 43 5.89 16.55 -21.24
CA PHE A 43 5.44 15.31 -20.62
C PHE A 43 3.98 15.40 -20.20
N SER A 44 3.19 14.42 -20.63
CA SER A 44 1.87 14.18 -20.07
C SER A 44 1.94 13.98 -18.55
N PRO A 45 0.87 14.30 -17.80
CA PRO A 45 0.79 14.03 -16.36
C PRO A 45 1.14 12.58 -15.98
N LYS A 46 0.79 11.60 -16.84
CA LYS A 46 1.14 10.19 -16.65
C LYS A 46 2.63 9.91 -16.80
N GLN A 47 3.29 10.46 -17.82
CA GLN A 47 4.75 10.36 -17.98
C GLN A 47 5.48 11.00 -16.81
N ARG A 48 4.95 12.13 -16.35
CA ARG A 48 5.41 12.80 -15.16
C ARG A 48 5.28 11.86 -13.94
N LEU A 49 4.10 11.36 -13.62
CA LEU A 49 3.93 10.44 -12.50
C LEU A 49 4.79 9.17 -12.60
N LYS A 50 5.06 8.64 -13.80
CA LYS A 50 5.99 7.50 -13.98
C LYS A 50 7.42 7.82 -13.54
N ILE A 51 7.92 9.00 -13.89
CA ILE A 51 9.25 9.45 -13.46
C ILE A 51 9.32 9.57 -11.93
N VAL A 52 8.23 10.01 -11.29
CA VAL A 52 8.12 10.05 -9.82
C VAL A 52 8.37 8.66 -9.24
N ILE A 53 7.77 7.60 -9.82
CA ILE A 53 8.00 6.20 -9.40
C ILE A 53 9.48 5.84 -9.44
N GLU A 54 10.12 6.13 -10.58
CA GLU A 54 11.49 5.69 -10.86
C GLU A 54 12.51 6.35 -9.93
N GLN A 55 12.25 7.61 -9.54
CA GLN A 55 13.16 8.39 -8.72
C GLN A 55 12.84 8.36 -7.23
N LEU A 56 11.60 8.01 -6.83
CA LEU A 56 11.20 8.03 -5.42
C LEU A 56 12.17 7.24 -4.53
N GLY A 57 12.65 6.09 -5.00
CA GLY A 57 13.61 5.25 -4.26
C GLY A 57 15.01 5.85 -4.09
N ASN A 58 15.40 6.87 -4.87
CA ASN A 58 16.75 7.44 -4.88
C ASN A 58 16.94 8.58 -3.86
N HIS A 59 15.87 9.01 -3.19
CA HIS A 59 15.90 10.11 -2.23
C HIS A 59 16.06 9.63 -0.79
N THR A 60 16.37 10.55 0.13
CA THR A 60 16.35 10.26 1.57
C THR A 60 14.94 9.91 2.05
N MET A 61 14.85 9.18 3.17
CA MET A 61 13.56 8.76 3.74
C MET A 61 12.64 9.95 4.03
N GLU A 62 13.19 11.05 4.55
CA GLU A 62 12.45 12.29 4.85
C GLU A 62 11.83 12.88 3.58
N THR A 63 12.60 12.94 2.49
CA THR A 63 12.14 13.44 1.20
C THR A 63 11.08 12.51 0.61
N ARG A 64 11.24 11.19 0.72
CA ARG A 64 10.24 10.22 0.26
C ARG A 64 8.90 10.40 0.98
N VAL A 65 8.91 10.54 2.30
CA VAL A 65 7.69 10.80 3.09
C VAL A 65 7.02 12.11 2.64
N ALA A 66 7.79 13.18 2.44
CA ALA A 66 7.24 14.45 1.98
C ALA A 66 6.58 14.35 0.59
N ILE A 67 7.22 13.63 -0.34
CA ILE A 67 6.66 13.38 -1.68
C ILE A 67 5.39 12.53 -1.60
N ILE A 68 5.37 11.49 -0.76
CA ILE A 68 4.19 10.62 -0.57
C ILE A 68 2.99 11.45 -0.07
N ASN A 69 3.20 12.36 0.88
CA ASN A 69 2.15 13.25 1.37
C ASN A 69 1.66 14.22 0.29
N ASP A 70 2.57 14.76 -0.53
CA ASP A 70 2.18 15.60 -1.66
C ASP A 70 1.34 14.80 -2.68
N LEU A 71 1.70 13.54 -2.94
CA LEU A 71 0.94 12.64 -3.82
C LEU A 71 -0.46 12.36 -3.27
N GLU A 72 -0.61 12.10 -1.97
CA GLU A 72 -1.93 11.95 -1.31
C GLU A 72 -2.79 13.19 -1.55
N GLN A 73 -2.24 14.39 -1.36
CA GLN A 73 -2.95 15.63 -1.59
C GLN A 73 -3.40 15.79 -3.05
N ILE A 74 -2.58 15.38 -4.02
CA ILE A 74 -2.95 15.39 -5.44
C ILE A 74 -4.06 14.38 -5.72
N ALA A 75 -3.95 13.15 -5.21
CA ALA A 75 -4.97 12.12 -5.39
C ALA A 75 -6.34 12.57 -4.84
N HIS A 76 -6.34 13.34 -3.75
CA HIS A 76 -7.55 13.91 -3.16
C HIS A 76 -8.14 15.08 -3.98
N ASN A 77 -7.31 16.04 -4.40
CA ASN A 77 -7.79 17.25 -5.09
C ASN A 77 -8.08 17.02 -6.58
N HIS A 78 -7.52 15.95 -7.15
CA HIS A 78 -7.54 15.67 -8.58
C HIS A 78 -7.84 14.18 -8.81
N PRO A 79 -9.13 13.78 -8.77
CA PRO A 79 -9.53 12.38 -8.88
C PRO A 79 -9.00 11.66 -10.13
N GLN A 80 -8.76 12.39 -11.24
CA GLN A 80 -8.16 11.82 -12.44
C GLN A 80 -6.73 11.28 -12.26
N TYR A 81 -6.05 11.63 -11.16
CA TYR A 81 -4.74 11.12 -10.79
C TYR A 81 -4.79 10.10 -9.65
N HIS A 82 -5.96 9.81 -9.08
CA HIS A 82 -6.12 8.93 -7.94
C HIS A 82 -5.50 7.56 -8.18
N TRP A 83 -5.98 6.85 -9.20
CA TRP A 83 -5.56 5.48 -9.51
C TRP A 83 -4.05 5.38 -9.77
N ILE A 84 -3.53 6.22 -10.67
CA ILE A 84 -2.11 6.19 -11.01
C ILE A 84 -1.22 6.48 -9.80
N ILE A 85 -1.66 7.31 -8.84
CA ILE A 85 -0.93 7.54 -7.59
C ILE A 85 -0.95 6.30 -6.70
N MET A 86 -2.07 5.59 -6.60
CA MET A 86 -2.12 4.32 -5.87
C MET A 86 -1.20 3.27 -6.51
N GLU A 87 -1.14 3.18 -7.84
CA GLU A 87 -0.21 2.31 -8.56
C GLU A 87 1.26 2.67 -8.30
N ILE A 88 1.59 3.97 -8.29
CA ILE A 88 2.93 4.49 -7.96
C ILE A 88 3.35 4.01 -6.56
N LEU A 89 2.50 4.24 -5.56
CA LEU A 89 2.81 3.93 -4.18
C LEU A 89 2.88 2.41 -3.96
N THR A 90 2.02 1.65 -4.63
CA THR A 90 2.03 0.18 -4.62
C THR A 90 3.35 -0.34 -5.20
N SER A 91 3.76 0.17 -6.36
CA SER A 91 5.04 -0.19 -7.01
C SER A 91 6.24 0.18 -6.14
N PHE A 92 6.20 1.34 -5.47
CA PHE A 92 7.22 1.76 -4.53
C PHE A 92 7.34 0.78 -3.35
N ILE A 93 6.23 0.36 -2.75
CA ILE A 93 6.25 -0.61 -1.65
C ILE A 93 6.87 -1.93 -2.11
N ARG A 94 6.40 -2.49 -3.24
CA ARG A 94 6.95 -3.75 -3.78
C ARG A 94 8.45 -3.69 -3.95
N LYS A 95 8.95 -2.68 -4.69
CA LYS A 95 10.38 -2.54 -4.99
C LYS A 95 11.25 -2.44 -3.73
N ASN A 96 10.72 -1.86 -2.65
CA ASN A 96 11.48 -1.61 -1.42
C ASN A 96 11.19 -2.62 -0.30
N THR A 97 10.37 -3.66 -0.55
CA THR A 97 10.04 -4.70 0.43
C THR A 97 10.26 -6.12 -0.08
N SER A 98 10.31 -6.37 -1.39
CA SER A 98 10.45 -7.73 -1.95
C SER A 98 11.85 -8.35 -1.79
N ASP A 99 12.94 -7.60 -2.02
CA ASP A 99 14.31 -8.16 -2.02
C ASP A 99 15.15 -7.78 -0.79
N THR A 100 14.89 -6.62 -0.20
CA THR A 100 15.77 -6.03 0.81
C THR A 100 15.52 -6.59 2.20
N LEU A 101 14.26 -6.98 2.51
CA LEU A 101 13.91 -7.46 3.84
C LEU A 101 14.18 -8.95 4.06
N GLN A 102 14.15 -9.83 3.05
CA GLN A 102 14.54 -11.24 3.22
C GLN A 102 15.98 -11.40 3.72
N ASN A 103 16.90 -10.52 3.29
CA ASN A 103 18.29 -10.52 3.75
C ASN A 103 18.46 -9.90 5.14
N GLN A 104 17.69 -8.86 5.47
CA GLN A 104 17.68 -8.28 6.82
C GLN A 104 16.93 -9.13 7.85
N LEU A 105 15.99 -9.97 7.40
CA LEU A 105 15.16 -10.88 8.19
C LEU A 105 15.95 -11.98 8.88
N ILE A 106 16.94 -12.52 8.18
CA ILE A 106 17.92 -13.45 8.74
C ILE A 106 18.71 -12.77 9.88
N SER A 107 18.83 -11.44 9.82
CA SER A 107 19.69 -10.65 10.70
C SER A 107 18.93 -9.97 11.86
N ASN A 108 17.64 -9.65 11.71
CA ASN A 108 16.84 -8.96 12.73
C ASN A 108 15.32 -9.19 12.55
N PRO A 109 14.73 -10.19 13.25
CA PRO A 109 13.31 -10.49 13.21
C PRO A 109 12.39 -9.35 13.71
N GLY A 110 12.92 -8.41 14.51
CA GLY A 110 12.18 -7.30 15.10
C GLY A 110 12.35 -5.95 14.38
N ALA A 111 12.89 -5.94 13.16
CA ALA A 111 13.06 -4.72 12.39
C ALA A 111 11.70 -4.01 12.19
N LYS A 112 11.62 -2.73 12.59
CA LYS A 112 10.42 -1.91 12.37
C LYS A 112 10.27 -1.60 10.88
N LEU A 113 9.04 -1.58 10.41
CA LEU A 113 8.72 -1.16 9.05
C LEU A 113 9.26 0.26 8.78
N PRO A 114 9.96 0.51 7.66
CA PRO A 114 10.45 1.83 7.31
C PRO A 114 9.31 2.87 7.22
N ARG A 115 9.57 4.10 7.65
CA ARG A 115 8.52 5.14 7.83
C ARG A 115 7.86 5.56 6.51
N ASP A 116 8.64 5.60 5.45
CA ASP A 116 8.21 5.87 4.08
C ASP A 116 7.35 4.74 3.51
N ILE A 117 7.66 3.48 3.81
CA ILE A 117 6.80 2.34 3.45
C ILE A 117 5.48 2.43 4.21
N GLN A 118 5.52 2.71 5.52
CA GLN A 118 4.31 2.94 6.31
C GLN A 118 3.51 4.15 5.81
N ALA A 119 4.16 5.22 5.35
CA ALA A 119 3.47 6.39 4.78
C ALA A 119 2.76 6.01 3.48
N ALA A 120 3.43 5.32 2.55
CA ALA A 120 2.82 4.85 1.31
C ALA A 120 1.62 3.91 1.57
N LEU A 121 1.77 2.96 2.50
CA LEU A 121 0.68 2.09 2.95
C LEU A 121 -0.50 2.88 3.53
N THR A 122 -0.22 3.95 4.28
CA THR A 122 -1.26 4.79 4.89
C THR A 122 -2.10 5.50 3.83
N VAL A 123 -1.48 5.98 2.75
CA VAL A 123 -2.19 6.61 1.63
C VAL A 123 -3.06 5.59 0.90
N ILE A 124 -2.51 4.41 0.57
CA ILE A 124 -3.27 3.31 -0.06
C ILE A 124 -4.44 2.87 0.82
N ALA A 125 -4.21 2.76 2.13
CA ALA A 125 -5.20 2.39 3.13
C ALA A 125 -6.35 3.39 3.29
N ARG A 126 -6.23 4.61 2.77
CA ARG A 126 -7.25 5.66 2.85
C ARG A 126 -7.86 6.01 1.50
N ARG A 127 -7.54 5.23 0.46
CA ARG A 127 -8.02 5.50 -0.89
C ARG A 127 -9.55 5.45 -0.98
N ASP A 128 -10.09 6.23 -1.90
CA ASP A 128 -11.50 6.21 -2.24
C ASP A 128 -11.71 5.14 -3.32
N VAL A 129 -12.17 3.97 -2.91
CA VAL A 129 -12.40 2.82 -3.81
C VAL A 129 -13.40 3.11 -4.92
N ASN A 130 -14.23 4.16 -4.79
CA ASN A 130 -15.13 4.58 -5.88
C ASN A 130 -14.38 5.27 -7.04
N GLN A 131 -13.12 5.65 -6.84
CA GLN A 131 -12.22 6.18 -7.87
C GLN A 131 -11.33 5.09 -8.47
N ASP A 132 -11.36 3.86 -7.91
CA ASP A 132 -10.66 2.72 -8.49
C ASP A 132 -11.40 2.28 -9.76
N PRO A 133 -10.69 1.95 -10.85
CA PRO A 133 -11.31 1.42 -12.05
C PRO A 133 -11.80 -0.02 -11.80
N GLU A 134 -12.99 -0.36 -12.30
CA GLU A 134 -13.72 -1.60 -11.98
C GLU A 134 -12.96 -2.92 -12.20
N ASN A 135 -11.96 -2.93 -13.08
CA ASN A 135 -11.24 -4.14 -13.49
C ASN A 135 -9.75 -4.13 -13.11
N GLU A 136 -9.33 -3.19 -12.26
CA GLU A 136 -7.96 -3.18 -11.75
C GLU A 136 -7.91 -3.49 -10.27
N GLN A 137 -6.76 -3.99 -9.83
CA GLN A 137 -6.52 -4.41 -8.46
C GLN A 137 -5.13 -3.95 -8.04
N LEU A 138 -5.02 -3.32 -6.86
CA LEU A 138 -3.71 -3.00 -6.30
C LEU A 138 -3.00 -4.28 -5.87
N ASP A 139 -1.78 -4.45 -6.37
CA ASP A 139 -0.96 -5.65 -6.17
C ASP A 139 0.17 -5.40 -5.16
N LEU A 140 0.00 -5.87 -3.93
CA LEU A 140 1.02 -5.94 -2.88
C LEU A 140 1.46 -7.39 -2.62
N SER A 141 1.36 -8.27 -3.62
CA SER A 141 1.87 -9.63 -3.52
C SER A 141 3.38 -9.65 -3.24
N TYR A 142 3.82 -10.66 -2.50
CA TYR A 142 5.23 -10.89 -2.13
C TYR A 142 5.91 -9.76 -1.35
N THR A 143 5.15 -8.80 -0.82
CA THR A 143 5.69 -7.71 -0.01
C THR A 143 6.00 -8.20 1.41
N ASP A 144 7.08 -7.69 2.02
CA ASP A 144 7.30 -7.82 3.47
C ASP A 144 6.91 -6.51 4.16
N ILE A 145 5.74 -6.53 4.78
CA ILE A 145 5.13 -5.41 5.49
C ILE A 145 4.73 -5.83 6.91
N ARG A 146 5.55 -6.67 7.54
CA ARG A 146 5.35 -7.11 8.93
C ARG A 146 5.25 -5.93 9.88
N GLY A 147 4.35 -6.08 10.85
CA GLY A 147 4.07 -5.04 11.84
C GLY A 147 3.48 -3.75 11.27
N ALA A 148 3.05 -3.72 10.00
CA ALA A 148 2.39 -2.56 9.42
C ALA A 148 1.17 -2.15 10.24
N ASN A 149 1.01 -0.84 10.43
CA ASN A 149 -0.20 -0.28 11.01
C ASN A 149 -1.20 0.04 9.90
N LEU A 150 -2.26 -0.77 9.81
CA LEU A 150 -3.33 -0.72 8.81
C LEU A 150 -4.70 -0.70 9.52
N ASN A 151 -4.77 -0.10 10.72
CA ASN A 151 -6.01 0.05 11.45
C ASN A 151 -7.01 0.88 10.64
N GLN A 152 -8.24 0.38 10.53
CA GLN A 152 -9.33 0.99 9.75
C GLN A 152 -8.99 1.20 8.27
N ALA A 153 -7.99 0.49 7.75
CA ALA A 153 -7.57 0.60 6.36
C ALA A 153 -8.66 0.10 5.41
N ASN A 154 -8.91 0.84 4.33
CA ASN A 154 -9.65 0.36 3.19
C ASN A 154 -8.71 -0.38 2.23
N LEU A 155 -8.77 -1.70 2.30
CA LEU A 155 -7.96 -2.67 1.56
C LEU A 155 -8.88 -3.60 0.74
N GLU A 156 -10.05 -3.09 0.35
CA GLU A 156 -11.01 -3.81 -0.47
C GLU A 156 -10.34 -4.29 -1.76
N GLN A 157 -10.61 -5.56 -2.08
CA GLN A 157 -10.09 -6.29 -3.23
C GLN A 157 -8.57 -6.24 -3.38
N ILE A 158 -7.77 -5.87 -2.38
CA ILE A 158 -6.32 -5.81 -2.58
C ILE A 158 -5.70 -7.20 -2.75
N ASN A 159 -4.63 -7.30 -3.54
CA ASN A 159 -3.86 -8.53 -3.66
C ASN A 159 -2.65 -8.54 -2.72
N PHE A 160 -2.70 -9.39 -1.70
CA PHE A 160 -1.63 -9.70 -0.75
C PHE A 160 -1.14 -11.14 -0.90
N TYR A 161 -1.24 -11.74 -2.09
CA TYR A 161 -0.76 -13.09 -2.35
C TYR A 161 0.70 -13.27 -1.89
N GLN A 162 0.94 -14.25 -1.02
CA GLN A 162 2.26 -14.51 -0.42
C GLN A 162 2.93 -13.30 0.28
N ALA A 163 2.16 -12.28 0.66
CA ALA A 163 2.68 -11.15 1.43
C ALA A 163 2.96 -11.58 2.89
N ASN A 164 3.95 -10.93 3.50
CA ASN A 164 4.26 -11.10 4.92
C ASN A 164 3.69 -9.94 5.73
N LEU A 165 2.60 -10.23 6.43
CA LEU A 165 1.81 -9.33 7.28
C LEU A 165 1.90 -9.74 8.76
N ALA A 166 2.89 -10.57 9.14
CA ALA A 166 3.01 -11.04 10.52
C ALA A 166 3.08 -9.86 11.51
N GLY A 167 2.27 -9.93 12.57
CA GLY A 167 2.13 -8.89 13.57
C GLY A 167 1.50 -7.58 13.09
N ALA A 168 0.98 -7.49 11.86
CA ALA A 168 0.33 -6.28 11.36
C ALA A 168 -0.93 -5.96 12.16
N ASN A 169 -1.20 -4.67 12.34
CA ASN A 169 -2.43 -4.18 12.95
C ASN A 169 -3.46 -3.87 11.87
N LEU A 170 -4.39 -4.79 11.62
CA LEU A 170 -5.49 -4.72 10.66
C LEU A 170 -6.86 -4.57 11.37
N LYS A 171 -6.86 -4.08 12.61
CA LYS A 171 -8.09 -3.87 13.38
C LYS A 171 -9.05 -2.99 12.59
N GLU A 172 -10.29 -3.44 12.46
CA GLU A 172 -11.38 -2.74 11.74
C GLU A 172 -11.07 -2.44 10.26
N ALA A 173 -10.05 -3.09 9.66
CA ALA A 173 -9.75 -2.93 8.24
C ALA A 173 -10.85 -3.54 7.36
N ASN A 174 -11.14 -2.90 6.24
CA ASN A 174 -11.96 -3.48 5.17
C ASN A 174 -11.06 -4.27 4.21
N LEU A 175 -11.17 -5.59 4.23
CA LEU A 175 -10.47 -6.55 3.37
C LEU A 175 -11.48 -7.35 2.53
N GLU A 176 -12.66 -6.79 2.24
CA GLU A 176 -13.68 -7.45 1.43
C GLU A 176 -13.11 -7.86 0.07
N GLY A 177 -13.25 -9.14 -0.27
CA GLY A 177 -12.74 -9.71 -1.52
C GLY A 177 -11.21 -9.73 -1.66
N ALA A 178 -10.44 -9.39 -0.62
CA ALA A 178 -8.98 -9.38 -0.69
C ALA A 178 -8.39 -10.78 -0.98
N ILE A 179 -7.30 -10.82 -1.73
CA ILE A 179 -6.53 -12.05 -1.99
C ILE A 179 -5.39 -12.13 -0.98
N LEU A 180 -5.51 -13.04 -0.01
CA LEU A 180 -4.55 -13.30 1.06
C LEU A 180 -4.00 -14.74 0.97
N SER A 181 -4.15 -15.39 -0.18
CA SER A 181 -3.70 -16.76 -0.38
C SER A 181 -2.20 -16.88 -0.09
N ALA A 182 -1.84 -17.87 0.72
CA ALA A 182 -0.48 -18.12 1.21
C ALA A 182 0.21 -16.92 1.90
N ALA A 183 -0.54 -15.89 2.32
CA ALA A 183 0.00 -14.78 3.09
C ALA A 183 0.36 -15.24 4.52
N ASN A 184 1.38 -14.60 5.11
CA ASN A 184 1.71 -14.79 6.51
C ASN A 184 1.05 -13.69 7.36
N LEU A 185 0.04 -14.06 8.14
CA LEU A 185 -0.71 -13.21 9.08
C LEU A 185 -0.48 -13.66 10.54
N GLU A 186 0.62 -14.38 10.82
CA GLU A 186 0.96 -14.82 12.17
C GLU A 186 0.91 -13.64 13.15
N ARG A 187 0.16 -13.78 14.25
CA ARG A 187 -0.03 -12.77 15.30
C ARG A 187 -0.61 -11.44 14.80
N ALA A 188 -1.19 -11.38 13.60
CA ALA A 188 -1.86 -10.17 13.12
C ALA A 188 -3.10 -9.87 13.96
N ASN A 189 -3.39 -8.58 14.16
CA ASN A 189 -4.59 -8.12 14.82
C ASN A 189 -5.67 -7.79 13.78
N LEU A 190 -6.65 -8.66 13.61
CA LEU A 190 -7.79 -8.55 12.68
C LEU A 190 -9.11 -8.32 13.45
N TYR A 191 -9.04 -7.79 14.67
CA TYR A 191 -10.22 -7.52 15.49
C TYR A 191 -11.23 -6.65 14.72
N SER A 192 -12.48 -7.11 14.62
CA SER A 192 -13.55 -6.43 13.86
C SER A 192 -13.24 -6.14 12.38
N ALA A 193 -12.26 -6.82 11.75
CA ALA A 193 -11.98 -6.64 10.33
C ALA A 193 -13.09 -7.22 9.44
N ASN A 194 -13.37 -6.59 8.30
CA ASN A 194 -14.28 -7.13 7.28
C ASN A 194 -13.48 -7.98 6.29
N LEU A 195 -13.62 -9.30 6.34
CA LEU A 195 -12.99 -10.28 5.46
C LEU A 195 -14.03 -10.98 4.56
N LYS A 196 -15.19 -10.35 4.35
CA LYS A 196 -16.26 -10.91 3.53
C LYS A 196 -15.75 -11.31 2.15
N GLY A 197 -15.95 -12.57 1.77
CA GLY A 197 -15.50 -13.11 0.48
C GLY A 197 -13.99 -13.12 0.26
N ALA A 198 -13.17 -12.80 1.27
CA ALA A 198 -11.71 -12.81 1.13
C ALA A 198 -11.18 -14.23 0.91
N ILE A 199 -10.07 -14.35 0.17
CA ILE A 199 -9.42 -15.62 -0.15
C ILE A 199 -8.16 -15.76 0.71
N LEU A 200 -8.25 -16.50 1.82
CA LEU A 200 -7.16 -16.77 2.76
C LEU A 200 -6.59 -18.19 2.61
N SER A 201 -6.74 -18.81 1.43
CA SER A 201 -6.35 -20.21 1.23
C SER A 201 -4.86 -20.43 1.48
N ALA A 202 -4.50 -21.46 2.25
CA ALA A 202 -3.14 -21.79 2.67
C ALA A 202 -2.39 -20.66 3.41
N SER A 203 -3.09 -19.64 3.92
CA SER A 203 -2.48 -18.58 4.74
C SER A 203 -2.04 -19.11 6.10
N ASN A 204 -1.05 -18.43 6.70
CA ASN A 204 -0.68 -18.64 8.09
C ASN A 204 -1.38 -17.60 8.98
N LEU A 205 -2.34 -18.03 9.80
CA LEU A 205 -3.09 -17.19 10.75
C LEU A 205 -2.79 -17.58 12.21
N GLN A 206 -1.66 -18.25 12.45
CA GLN A 206 -1.27 -18.67 13.79
C GLN A 206 -1.30 -17.52 14.79
N TRP A 207 -2.00 -17.72 15.91
CA TRP A 207 -2.18 -16.73 16.97
C TRP A 207 -2.76 -15.38 16.52
N ALA A 208 -3.39 -15.30 15.34
CA ALA A 208 -4.05 -14.09 14.89
C ALA A 208 -5.33 -13.84 15.70
N ASN A 209 -5.64 -12.56 15.92
CA ASN A 209 -6.87 -12.15 16.60
C ASN A 209 -7.95 -11.80 15.56
N LEU A 210 -8.91 -12.70 15.33
CA LEU A 210 -10.08 -12.49 14.47
C LEU A 210 -11.37 -12.28 15.27
N GLN A 211 -11.27 -11.88 16.54
CA GLN A 211 -12.47 -11.60 17.34
C GLN A 211 -13.34 -10.53 16.64
N LYS A 212 -14.65 -10.80 16.52
CA LYS A 212 -15.64 -9.97 15.81
C LYS A 212 -15.38 -9.74 14.32
N ALA A 213 -14.44 -10.46 13.70
CA ALA A 213 -14.19 -10.34 12.28
C ALA A 213 -15.38 -10.90 11.47
N ASN A 214 -15.65 -10.30 10.32
CA ASN A 214 -16.64 -10.80 9.38
C ASN A 214 -15.97 -11.70 8.33
N LEU A 215 -16.11 -13.01 8.44
CA LEU A 215 -15.59 -14.00 7.50
C LEU A 215 -16.70 -14.56 6.59
N TYR A 216 -17.84 -13.86 6.44
CA TYR A 216 -18.94 -14.32 5.59
C TYR A 216 -18.44 -14.69 4.19
N ARG A 217 -18.64 -15.96 3.80
CA ARG A 217 -18.16 -16.54 2.52
C ARG A 217 -16.65 -16.44 2.26
N ALA A 218 -15.83 -16.21 3.29
CA ALA A 218 -14.37 -16.23 3.14
C ALA A 218 -13.85 -17.67 2.90
N SER A 219 -12.78 -17.81 2.13
CA SER A 219 -12.11 -19.12 1.95
C SER A 219 -10.89 -19.22 2.85
N LEU A 220 -10.91 -20.12 3.81
CA LEU A 220 -9.77 -20.49 4.67
C LEU A 220 -9.28 -21.92 4.35
N TYR A 221 -9.49 -22.38 3.11
CA TYR A 221 -9.05 -23.69 2.66
C TYR A 221 -7.56 -23.90 2.91
N LEU A 222 -7.16 -24.97 3.61
CA LEU A 222 -5.76 -25.25 4.00
C LEU A 222 -5.10 -24.20 4.91
N ALA A 223 -5.83 -23.22 5.47
CA ALA A 223 -5.24 -22.21 6.33
C ALA A 223 -4.75 -22.81 7.66
N ASN A 224 -3.63 -22.29 8.17
CA ASN A 224 -3.14 -22.63 9.51
C ASN A 224 -3.76 -21.68 10.53
N LEU A 225 -4.66 -22.21 11.36
CA LEU A 225 -5.46 -21.52 12.36
C LEU A 225 -5.04 -21.88 13.80
N HIS A 226 -3.87 -22.48 14.00
CA HIS A 226 -3.41 -22.85 15.34
C HIS A 226 -3.36 -21.63 16.27
N GLY A 227 -4.08 -21.70 17.39
CA GLY A 227 -4.15 -20.63 18.39
C GLY A 227 -4.90 -19.36 17.95
N VAL A 228 -5.63 -19.40 16.83
CA VAL A 228 -6.45 -18.27 16.37
C VAL A 228 -7.57 -17.95 17.36
N ILE A 229 -7.88 -16.67 17.55
CA ILE A 229 -9.01 -16.23 18.38
C ILE A 229 -10.17 -15.83 17.46
N LEU A 230 -11.32 -16.52 17.57
CA LEU A 230 -12.49 -16.34 16.70
C LEU A 230 -13.77 -15.92 17.44
N ASN A 231 -13.65 -15.47 18.69
CA ASN A 231 -14.81 -15.05 19.50
C ASN A 231 -15.68 -14.04 18.73
N ASP A 232 -16.99 -14.24 18.70
CA ASP A 232 -17.95 -13.35 18.01
C ASP A 232 -17.71 -13.16 16.50
N ALA A 233 -16.86 -13.97 15.84
CA ALA A 233 -16.65 -13.87 14.40
C ALA A 233 -17.87 -14.39 13.62
N THR A 234 -18.20 -13.73 12.51
CA THR A 234 -19.25 -14.21 11.58
C THR A 234 -18.64 -15.21 10.62
N LEU A 235 -19.12 -16.46 10.62
CA LEU A 235 -18.53 -17.57 9.85
C LEU A 235 -19.48 -18.15 8.78
N ASP A 236 -20.66 -17.57 8.59
CA ASP A 236 -21.67 -18.09 7.66
C ASP A 236 -21.11 -18.23 6.23
N GLY A 237 -21.16 -19.44 5.70
CA GLY A 237 -20.62 -19.77 4.37
C GLY A 237 -19.09 -19.75 4.26
N ALA A 238 -18.34 -19.53 5.35
CA ALA A 238 -16.89 -19.60 5.33
C ALA A 238 -16.42 -21.05 5.08
N ASN A 239 -15.38 -21.21 4.25
CA ASN A 239 -14.83 -22.52 3.92
C ASN A 239 -13.59 -22.83 4.77
N PHE A 240 -13.73 -23.74 5.73
CA PHE A 240 -12.64 -24.23 6.59
C PHE A 240 -12.09 -25.60 6.19
N ARG A 241 -12.37 -26.09 4.98
CA ARG A 241 -11.92 -27.41 4.54
C ARG A 241 -10.39 -27.50 4.60
N GLU A 242 -9.88 -28.59 5.20
CA GLU A 242 -8.46 -28.83 5.47
C GLU A 242 -7.75 -27.74 6.31
N ALA A 243 -8.49 -26.82 6.95
CA ALA A 243 -7.87 -25.84 7.84
C ALA A 243 -7.39 -26.53 9.13
N ARG A 244 -6.24 -26.09 9.66
CA ARG A 244 -5.58 -26.71 10.81
C ARG A 244 -5.77 -25.87 12.06
N PHE A 245 -6.48 -26.38 13.06
CA PHE A 245 -6.71 -25.69 14.33
C PHE A 245 -5.76 -26.12 15.47
N SER A 246 -5.08 -27.25 15.29
CA SER A 246 -4.08 -27.81 16.21
C SER A 246 -2.74 -28.00 15.49
N GLU A 247 -1.68 -28.31 16.26
CA GLU A 247 -0.42 -28.83 15.70
C GLU A 247 -0.65 -30.09 14.85
#